data_AF-A0A2T0X553-F1
#
_entry.id   AF-A0A2T0X553-F1
#
_cell.length_a   1.000
_cell.length_b   1.000
_cell.length_c   1.000
_cell.angle_alpha   90.00
_cell.angle_beta   90.00
_cell.angle_gamma   90.00
#
_symmetry.space_group_name_H-M   'P 1'
#
loop_
_entity.id
_entity.type
_entity.pdbx_description
1 polymer ?
#
loop_
_entity_poly.entity_id
_entity_poly.type
_entity_poly.pdbx_seq_one_letter_code
_entity_poly.pdbx_strand_id
1 'polypeptide(L)'
;MIIYNIRILSRRAAIGLALKSPAPKIIPLSDPERLRARNYFTCRLTNDDRDEAFVAESLSQKGLQGLWFDKRNERAEVSLQNKFLPSLNFEVIHYAQELEIRYISSLDFLWSTLTLKARRELAKHRFKIWAFSKAKLPREDRMEVLVWAYHWTLKKRDFRPTFTTHSFLLEKHGKLFYYHPQKEELTKYYRIVFESLVESGEFNREPNSSLVRLTPKALATLENYEESDRRHLDNLRQQRILGQPKSCLRCLLLRRTPTPAAPARSRTGPRPAAPLRRQ
;
A
#
# COMPACT_ATOMS: atom_id res chain seq x y z
N MET A 1 -34.22 -24.02 -16.41
CA MET A 1 -34.25 -25.08 -15.37
C MET A 1 -32.88 -25.72 -15.11
N ILE A 2 -32.10 -26.06 -16.15
CA ILE A 2 -30.77 -26.71 -16.03
C ILE A 2 -29.77 -25.90 -15.18
N ILE A 3 -29.63 -24.60 -15.45
CA ILE A 3 -28.68 -23.72 -14.72
C ILE A 3 -29.01 -23.64 -13.22
N TYR A 4 -30.30 -23.64 -12.87
CA TYR A 4 -30.77 -23.57 -11.48
C TYR A 4 -30.36 -24.82 -10.68
N ASN A 5 -30.52 -26.01 -11.28
CA ASN A 5 -30.12 -27.27 -10.66
C ASN A 5 -28.60 -27.38 -10.50
N ILE A 6 -27.84 -26.92 -11.48
CA ILE A 6 -26.36 -26.89 -11.40
C ILE A 6 -25.89 -25.97 -10.25
N ARG A 7 -26.54 -24.82 -10.05
CA ARG A 7 -26.22 -23.90 -8.94
C ARG A 7 -26.53 -24.50 -7.57
N ILE A 8 -27.66 -25.21 -7.43
CA ILE A 8 -27.99 -25.92 -6.19
C ILE A 8 -26.94 -27.00 -5.91
N LEU A 9 -26.63 -27.82 -6.90
CA LEU A 9 -25.70 -28.93 -6.75
C LEU A 9 -24.29 -28.44 -6.37
N SER A 10 -23.78 -27.41 -7.06
CA SER A 10 -22.46 -26.86 -6.78
C SER A 10 -22.38 -26.19 -5.41
N ARG A 11 -23.43 -25.48 -5.00
CA ARG A 11 -23.52 -24.89 -3.64
C ARG A 11 -23.55 -25.98 -2.58
N ARG A 12 -24.38 -27.01 -2.75
CA ARG A 12 -24.42 -28.15 -1.81
C ARG A 12 -23.07 -28.86 -1.71
N ALA A 13 -22.40 -29.10 -2.84
CA ALA A 13 -21.08 -29.71 -2.86
C ALA A 13 -20.03 -28.84 -2.13
N ALA A 14 -20.04 -27.53 -2.39
CA ALA A 14 -19.15 -26.58 -1.74
C ALA A 14 -19.38 -26.52 -0.22
N ILE A 15 -20.63 -26.44 0.23
CA ILE A 15 -20.98 -26.41 1.66
C ILE A 15 -20.60 -27.74 2.32
N GLY A 16 -20.95 -28.87 1.70
CA GLY A 16 -20.59 -30.19 2.21
C GLY A 16 -19.08 -30.37 2.35
N LEU A 17 -18.28 -29.81 1.44
CA LEU A 17 -16.82 -29.83 1.55
C LEU A 17 -16.31 -28.92 2.68
N ALA A 18 -16.86 -27.71 2.84
CA ALA A 18 -16.49 -26.80 3.92
C ALA A 18 -16.81 -27.38 5.30
N LEU A 19 -17.96 -28.05 5.45
CA LEU A 19 -18.41 -28.66 6.71
C LEU A 19 -17.59 -29.89 7.13
N LYS A 20 -16.70 -30.43 6.29
CA LYS A 20 -15.76 -31.48 6.72
C LYS A 20 -14.70 -30.97 7.70
N SER A 21 -14.44 -29.66 7.69
CA SER A 21 -13.48 -29.02 8.60
C SER A 21 -14.08 -27.71 9.10
N PRO A 22 -15.12 -27.77 9.94
CA PRO A 22 -15.86 -26.59 10.39
C PRO A 22 -15.01 -25.75 11.34
N ALA A 23 -15.24 -24.43 11.32
CA ALA A 23 -14.59 -23.51 12.25
C ALA A 23 -15.01 -23.81 13.71
N PRO A 24 -14.08 -23.68 14.67
CA PRO A 24 -14.42 -23.77 16.09
C PRO A 24 -15.30 -22.57 16.52
N LYS A 25 -16.03 -22.73 17.63
CA LYS A 25 -16.89 -21.68 18.20
C LYS A 25 -16.15 -20.38 18.48
N ILE A 26 -14.87 -20.46 18.86
CA ILE A 26 -14.00 -19.32 19.08
C ILE A 26 -12.82 -19.43 18.13
N ILE A 27 -12.72 -18.47 17.22
CA ILE A 27 -11.59 -18.34 16.30
C ILE A 27 -10.47 -17.63 17.07
N PRO A 28 -9.34 -18.30 17.37
CA PRO A 28 -8.22 -17.65 18.04
C PRO A 28 -7.71 -16.53 17.13
N LEU A 29 -7.46 -15.31 17.63
CA LEU A 29 -6.95 -14.20 16.81
C LEU A 29 -5.47 -13.85 17.09
N SER A 30 -4.99 -14.08 18.31
CA SER A 30 -3.72 -13.49 18.78
C SER A 30 -2.60 -14.49 19.05
N ASP A 31 -2.92 -15.75 19.34
CA ASP A 31 -1.93 -16.76 19.70
C ASP A 31 -1.21 -17.32 18.44
N PRO A 32 0.11 -17.11 18.28
CA PRO A 32 0.84 -17.50 17.07
C PRO A 32 0.80 -19.01 16.77
N GLU A 33 0.83 -19.85 17.80
CA GLU A 33 0.82 -21.30 17.62
C GLU A 33 -0.54 -21.76 17.11
N ARG A 34 -1.62 -21.30 17.77
CA ARG A 34 -2.99 -21.56 17.34
C ARG A 34 -3.29 -20.96 15.97
N LEU A 35 -2.71 -19.82 15.65
CA LEU A 35 -2.86 -19.16 14.35
C LEU A 35 -2.23 -19.99 13.23
N ARG A 36 -1.06 -20.60 13.47
CA ARG A 36 -0.44 -21.53 12.50
C ARG A 36 -1.17 -22.86 12.36
N ALA A 37 -1.92 -23.28 13.37
CA ALA A 37 -2.72 -24.50 13.34
C ALA A 37 -4.08 -24.33 12.62
N ARG A 38 -4.50 -23.10 12.27
CA ARG A 38 -5.80 -22.88 11.62
C ARG A 38 -5.87 -23.58 10.26
N ASN A 39 -6.86 -24.43 10.10
CA ASN A 39 -7.25 -24.97 8.81
C ASN A 39 -8.72 -25.40 8.87
N TYR A 40 -9.61 -24.42 8.81
CA TYR A 40 -11.04 -24.66 8.91
C TYR A 40 -11.83 -23.64 8.09
N PHE A 41 -13.09 -23.97 7.84
CA PHE A 41 -13.99 -23.20 6.99
C PHE A 41 -15.20 -22.70 7.77
N THR A 42 -15.66 -21.50 7.40
CA THR A 42 -16.97 -20.98 7.79
C THR A 42 -17.76 -20.72 6.52
N CYS A 43 -18.96 -21.30 6.42
CA CYS A 43 -19.86 -21.05 5.32
C CYS A 43 -20.95 -20.07 5.77
N ARG A 44 -21.06 -18.95 5.04
CA ARG A 44 -22.05 -17.90 5.24
C ARG A 44 -22.93 -17.79 4.01
N LEU A 45 -24.23 -17.66 4.23
CA LEU A 45 -25.20 -17.30 3.21
C LEU A 45 -25.84 -15.98 3.63
N THR A 46 -25.82 -14.98 2.76
CA THR A 46 -26.37 -13.65 3.07
C THR A 46 -27.47 -13.29 2.09
N ASN A 47 -28.38 -12.43 2.51
CA ASN A 47 -29.33 -11.80 1.58
C ASN A 47 -28.65 -10.64 0.83
N ASP A 48 -29.31 -10.04 -0.17
CA ASP A 48 -28.73 -8.98 -1.00
C ASP A 48 -28.30 -7.74 -0.19
N ASP A 49 -28.99 -7.44 0.91
CA ASP A 49 -28.66 -6.34 1.81
C ASP A 49 -27.47 -6.63 2.75
N ARG A 50 -26.93 -7.86 2.77
CA ARG A 50 -25.80 -8.33 3.62
C ARG A 50 -25.95 -8.16 5.14
N ASP A 51 -27.04 -7.56 5.62
CA ASP A 51 -27.29 -7.33 7.04
C ASP A 51 -27.70 -8.60 7.79
N GLU A 52 -28.24 -9.59 7.09
CA GLU A 52 -28.65 -10.87 7.64
C GLU A 52 -27.74 -11.99 7.11
N ALA A 53 -27.25 -12.83 8.01
CA ALA A 53 -26.30 -13.88 7.69
C ALA A 53 -26.70 -15.22 8.30
N PHE A 54 -26.78 -16.25 7.46
CA PHE A 54 -26.92 -17.64 7.87
C PHE A 54 -25.55 -18.32 7.88
N VAL A 55 -25.13 -18.84 9.03
CA VAL A 55 -23.92 -19.65 9.17
C VAL A 55 -24.31 -21.11 9.17
N ALA A 56 -23.85 -21.87 8.17
CA ALA A 56 -24.17 -23.30 8.06
C ALA A 56 -23.35 -24.12 9.05
N GLU A 57 -24.01 -25.02 9.79
CA GLU A 57 -23.38 -25.96 10.74
C GLU A 57 -23.51 -27.41 10.29
N SER A 58 -24.64 -27.78 9.67
CA SER A 58 -24.88 -29.14 9.19
C SER A 58 -25.59 -29.16 7.84
N LEU A 59 -25.37 -30.24 7.07
CA LEU A 59 -25.98 -30.47 5.77
C LEU A 59 -26.89 -31.71 5.85
N SER A 60 -28.17 -31.54 5.53
CA SER A 60 -29.14 -32.63 5.40
C SER A 60 -29.51 -32.86 3.93
N GLN A 61 -30.27 -33.94 3.65
CA GLN A 61 -30.80 -34.20 2.31
C GLN A 61 -31.79 -33.11 1.87
N LYS A 62 -32.64 -32.63 2.80
CA LYS A 62 -33.71 -31.66 2.52
C LYS A 62 -33.24 -30.20 2.56
N GLY A 63 -32.12 -29.91 3.23
CA GLY A 63 -31.67 -28.53 3.45
C GLY A 63 -30.39 -28.42 4.25
N LEU A 64 -30.19 -27.25 4.85
CA LEU A 64 -29.07 -26.89 5.72
C LEU A 64 -29.61 -26.53 7.10
N GLN A 65 -28.86 -26.83 8.15
CA GLN A 65 -29.15 -26.33 9.49
C GLN A 65 -27.99 -25.45 9.94
N GLY A 66 -28.32 -24.43 10.72
CA GLY A 66 -27.33 -23.49 11.19
C GLY A 66 -27.95 -22.30 11.91
N LEU A 67 -27.12 -21.29 12.10
CA LEU A 67 -27.47 -20.10 12.87
C LEU A 67 -27.79 -18.94 11.94
N TRP A 68 -28.99 -18.38 12.09
CA TRP A 68 -29.38 -17.11 11.47
C TRP A 68 -29.02 -15.97 12.41
N PHE A 69 -28.33 -14.97 11.87
CA PHE A 69 -28.01 -13.72 12.53
C PHE A 69 -28.80 -12.59 11.88
N ASP A 70 -29.66 -11.95 12.66
CA ASP A 70 -30.40 -10.75 12.26
C ASP A 70 -29.54 -9.48 12.44
N LYS A 71 -30.02 -8.31 11.99
CA LYS A 71 -29.34 -7.01 12.09
C LYS A 71 -28.92 -6.64 13.51
N ARG A 72 -29.61 -7.20 14.52
CA ARG A 72 -29.33 -7.02 15.95
C ARG A 72 -28.33 -8.04 16.51
N ASN A 73 -27.73 -8.89 15.66
CA ASN A 73 -26.87 -10.02 16.04
C ASN A 73 -27.55 -11.04 16.96
N GLU A 74 -28.89 -11.09 16.94
CA GLU A 74 -29.62 -12.13 17.64
C GLU A 74 -29.46 -13.46 16.91
N ARG A 75 -29.23 -14.54 17.68
CA ARG A 75 -28.97 -15.88 17.16
C ARG A 75 -30.26 -16.70 17.15
N ALA A 76 -30.63 -17.24 16.00
CA ALA A 76 -31.73 -18.20 15.88
C ALA A 76 -31.27 -19.46 15.15
N GLU A 77 -31.62 -20.63 15.67
CA GLU A 77 -31.38 -21.90 14.98
C GLU A 77 -32.45 -22.10 13.89
N VAL A 78 -32.04 -22.19 12.63
CA VAL A 78 -32.95 -22.24 11.49
C VAL A 78 -32.55 -23.35 10.53
N SER A 79 -33.55 -24.01 9.94
CA SER A 79 -33.37 -24.99 8.87
C SER A 79 -33.75 -24.38 7.52
N LEU A 80 -32.76 -24.18 6.65
CA LEU A 80 -32.94 -23.61 5.31
C LEU A 80 -33.15 -24.71 4.27
N GLN A 81 -34.25 -24.64 3.50
CA GLN A 81 -34.51 -25.60 2.42
C GLN A 81 -33.63 -25.34 1.18
N ASN A 82 -33.29 -26.42 0.45
CA ASN A 82 -32.44 -26.34 -0.74
C ASN A 82 -32.95 -25.40 -1.84
N LYS A 83 -34.26 -25.16 -1.91
CA LYS A 83 -34.89 -24.28 -2.91
C LYS A 83 -34.48 -22.82 -2.74
N PHE A 84 -34.14 -22.40 -1.52
CA PHE A 84 -33.69 -21.03 -1.22
C PHE A 84 -32.18 -20.86 -1.38
N LEU A 85 -31.44 -21.95 -1.62
CA LEU A 85 -30.00 -21.83 -1.80
C LEU A 85 -29.61 -20.91 -2.94
N PRO A 86 -30.23 -20.95 -4.14
CA PRO A 86 -29.83 -20.12 -5.29
C PRO A 86 -30.08 -18.62 -5.12
N SER A 87 -31.05 -18.23 -4.30
CA SER A 87 -31.42 -16.82 -4.06
C SER A 87 -30.50 -16.12 -3.08
N LEU A 88 -29.73 -16.86 -2.26
CA LEU A 88 -28.80 -16.27 -1.31
C LEU A 88 -27.42 -16.03 -1.92
N ASN A 89 -26.73 -15.03 -1.40
CA ASN A 89 -25.33 -14.79 -1.69
C ASN A 89 -24.47 -15.80 -0.93
N PHE A 90 -23.53 -16.42 -1.64
CA PHE A 90 -22.70 -17.48 -1.11
C PHE A 90 -21.35 -16.92 -0.68
N GLU A 91 -20.91 -17.25 0.52
CA GLU A 91 -19.60 -16.87 1.01
C GLU A 91 -18.99 -18.01 1.81
N VAL A 92 -17.78 -18.43 1.46
CA VAL A 92 -16.96 -19.32 2.30
C VAL A 92 -15.71 -18.59 2.71
N ILE A 93 -15.42 -18.61 4.00
CA ILE A 93 -14.20 -18.07 4.58
C ILE A 93 -13.32 -19.27 4.98
N HIS A 94 -12.15 -19.37 4.36
CA HIS A 94 -11.12 -20.34 4.74
C HIS A 94 -10.10 -19.65 5.63
N TYR A 95 -10.04 -20.07 6.89
CA TYR A 95 -8.99 -19.69 7.82
C TYR A 95 -7.80 -20.64 7.62
N ALA A 96 -6.89 -20.25 6.73
CA ALA A 96 -5.73 -21.01 6.32
C ALA A 96 -4.47 -20.44 6.99
N GLN A 97 -4.17 -20.92 8.19
CA GLN A 97 -3.08 -20.45 9.03
C GLN A 97 -3.11 -18.93 9.24
N GLU A 98 -2.12 -18.21 8.68
CA GLU A 98 -1.96 -16.76 8.75
C GLU A 98 -2.86 -15.98 7.78
N LEU A 99 -3.55 -16.69 6.88
CA LEU A 99 -4.36 -16.08 5.82
C LEU A 99 -5.84 -16.38 6.01
N GLU A 100 -6.66 -15.38 5.71
CA GLU A 100 -8.10 -15.50 5.60
C GLU A 100 -8.48 -15.31 4.14
N ILE A 101 -8.97 -16.37 3.51
CA ILE A 101 -9.33 -16.36 2.08
C ILE A 101 -10.85 -16.44 1.97
N ARG A 102 -11.43 -15.43 1.34
CA ARG A 102 -12.86 -15.30 1.12
C ARG A 102 -13.22 -15.73 -0.29
N TYR A 103 -14.20 -16.62 -0.40
CA TYR A 103 -14.71 -17.15 -1.65
C TYR A 103 -16.17 -16.78 -1.82
N ILE A 104 -16.48 -15.96 -2.82
CA ILE A 104 -17.85 -15.48 -3.10
C ILE A 104 -18.62 -16.45 -4.02
N SER A 105 -17.90 -17.32 -4.73
CA SER A 105 -18.49 -18.28 -5.67
C SER A 105 -18.26 -19.71 -5.20
N SER A 106 -19.31 -20.54 -5.26
CA SER A 106 -19.26 -21.97 -4.93
C SER A 106 -18.31 -22.72 -5.84
N LEU A 107 -18.29 -22.36 -7.13
CA LEU A 107 -17.37 -22.94 -8.10
C LEU A 107 -15.92 -22.51 -7.86
N ASP A 108 -15.67 -21.21 -7.59
CA ASP A 108 -14.32 -20.74 -7.25
C ASP A 108 -13.79 -21.45 -6.00
N PHE A 109 -14.64 -21.66 -4.98
CA PHE A 109 -14.26 -22.44 -3.81
C PHE A 109 -13.86 -23.89 -4.16
N LEU A 110 -14.69 -24.61 -4.93
CA LEU A 110 -14.38 -25.98 -5.36
C LEU A 110 -13.09 -26.04 -6.20
N TRP A 111 -12.93 -25.14 -7.16
CA TRP A 111 -11.69 -25.05 -7.95
C TRP A 111 -10.48 -24.67 -7.10
N SER A 112 -10.66 -23.83 -6.09
CA SER A 112 -9.58 -23.40 -5.21
C SER A 112 -9.07 -24.54 -4.31
N THR A 113 -9.97 -25.42 -3.87
CA THR A 113 -9.62 -26.60 -3.08
C THR A 113 -8.90 -27.62 -3.95
N LEU A 114 -9.35 -27.86 -5.18
CA LEU A 114 -8.67 -28.73 -6.15
C LEU A 114 -7.28 -28.21 -6.52
N THR A 115 -7.14 -26.91 -6.79
CA THR A 115 -5.87 -26.28 -7.19
C THR A 115 -4.99 -25.90 -6.00
N LEU A 116 -5.35 -26.29 -4.78
CA LEU A 116 -4.64 -25.98 -3.54
C LEU A 116 -4.27 -24.49 -3.42
N LYS A 117 -5.18 -23.60 -3.84
CA LYS A 117 -4.98 -22.14 -3.89
C LYS A 117 -4.48 -21.59 -2.56
N ALA A 118 -5.07 -22.03 -1.45
CA ALA A 118 -4.66 -21.64 -0.10
C ALA A 118 -3.18 -21.93 0.19
N ARG A 119 -2.68 -23.13 -0.17
CA ARG A 119 -1.27 -23.49 0.02
C ARG A 119 -0.35 -22.63 -0.85
N ARG A 120 -0.74 -22.37 -2.10
CA ARG A 120 0.04 -21.53 -3.03
C ARG A 120 0.11 -20.08 -2.54
N GLU A 121 -1.00 -19.50 -2.10
CA GLU A 121 -1.02 -18.14 -1.57
C GLU A 121 -0.24 -18.02 -0.27
N LEU A 122 -0.31 -19.03 0.60
CA LEU A 122 0.50 -19.09 1.81
C LEU A 122 1.99 -19.18 1.51
N ALA A 123 2.39 -20.02 0.55
CA ALA A 123 3.78 -20.12 0.11
C ALA A 123 4.27 -18.78 -0.48
N LYS A 124 3.48 -18.13 -1.32
CA LYS A 124 3.79 -16.78 -1.85
C LYS A 124 3.91 -15.75 -0.74
N HIS A 125 3.00 -15.75 0.24
CA HIS A 125 3.04 -14.84 1.38
C HIS A 125 4.32 -15.00 2.19
N ARG A 126 4.66 -16.25 2.55
CA ARG A 126 5.90 -16.56 3.28
C ARG A 126 7.14 -16.23 2.47
N PHE A 127 7.13 -16.48 1.16
CA PHE A 127 8.24 -16.11 0.28
C PHE A 127 8.45 -14.60 0.24
N LYS A 128 7.38 -13.80 0.16
CA LYS A 128 7.47 -12.33 0.25
C LYS A 128 8.06 -11.87 1.57
N ILE A 129 7.61 -12.44 2.69
CA ILE A 129 8.16 -12.13 4.02
C ILE A 129 9.65 -12.49 4.07
N TRP A 130 10.02 -13.68 3.58
CA TRP A 130 11.41 -14.15 3.56
C TRP A 130 12.31 -13.30 2.66
N ALA A 131 11.82 -12.91 1.49
CA ALA A 131 12.57 -12.03 0.58
C ALA A 131 12.76 -10.65 1.21
N PHE A 132 11.71 -10.11 1.83
CA PHE A 132 11.74 -8.82 2.50
C PHE A 132 12.63 -8.82 3.74
N SER A 133 12.63 -9.88 4.54
CA SER A 133 13.44 -9.98 5.77
C SER A 133 14.94 -10.05 5.51
N LYS A 134 15.34 -10.41 4.29
CA LYS A 134 16.74 -10.40 3.85
C LYS A 134 17.20 -9.04 3.33
N ALA A 135 16.27 -8.16 2.96
CA ALA A 135 16.62 -6.83 2.49
C ALA A 135 17.09 -5.97 3.67
N LYS A 136 18.17 -5.22 3.49
CA LYS A 136 18.54 -4.18 4.46
C LYS A 136 17.58 -3.01 4.28
N LEU A 137 16.94 -2.59 5.37
CA LEU A 137 16.08 -1.41 5.36
C LEU A 137 16.95 -0.16 5.50
N PRO A 138 16.92 0.77 4.51
CA PRO A 138 17.65 2.03 4.63
C PRO A 138 17.11 2.82 5.81
N ARG A 139 18.02 3.49 6.52
CA ARG A 139 17.70 4.45 7.57
C ARG A 139 17.71 5.82 6.91
N GLU A 140 16.60 6.52 7.07
CA GLU A 140 16.44 7.86 6.58
C GLU A 140 16.88 8.85 7.65
N ASP A 141 17.53 9.91 7.19
CA ASP A 141 18.02 10.95 8.09
C ASP A 141 16.87 11.77 8.67
N ARG A 142 17.16 12.47 9.77
CA ARG A 142 16.19 13.35 10.47
C ARG A 142 15.48 14.32 9.53
N MET A 143 16.20 14.88 8.56
CA MET A 143 15.65 15.83 7.60
C MET A 143 14.69 15.16 6.60
N GLU A 144 14.98 13.93 6.18
CA GLU A 144 14.10 13.19 5.29
C GLU A 144 12.78 12.81 5.99
N VAL A 145 12.82 12.52 7.29
CA VAL A 145 11.62 12.34 8.11
C VAL A 145 10.79 13.62 8.17
N LEU A 146 11.44 14.79 8.26
CA LEU A 146 10.75 16.07 8.26
C LEU A 146 10.11 16.38 6.90
N VAL A 147 10.83 16.14 5.80
CA VAL A 147 10.31 16.25 4.42
C VAL A 147 9.11 15.32 4.21
N TRP A 148 9.21 14.08 4.69
CA TRP A 148 8.10 13.14 4.66
C TRP A 148 6.89 13.68 5.41
N ALA A 149 7.07 14.20 6.63
CA ALA A 149 5.98 14.73 7.45
C ALA A 149 5.29 15.91 6.77
N TYR A 150 6.05 16.79 6.12
CA TYR A 150 5.51 17.87 5.29
C TYR A 150 4.62 17.33 4.17
N HIS A 151 5.11 16.39 3.35
CA HIS A 151 4.30 15.81 2.27
C HIS A 151 3.08 15.02 2.79
N TRP A 152 3.23 14.32 3.91
CA TRP A 152 2.11 13.65 4.58
C TRP A 152 1.02 14.65 4.94
N THR A 153 1.40 15.82 5.45
CA THR A 153 0.42 16.84 5.83
C THR A 153 -0.32 17.43 4.63
N LEU A 154 0.36 17.66 3.51
CA LEU A 154 -0.25 18.15 2.27
C LEU A 154 -1.23 17.14 1.64
N LYS A 155 -0.98 15.84 1.82
CA LYS A 155 -1.79 14.76 1.23
C LYS A 155 -3.13 14.58 1.95
N LYS A 156 -3.23 14.99 3.21
CA LYS A 156 -4.45 14.85 4.02
C LYS A 156 -5.34 16.06 3.84
N ARG A 157 -6.66 15.84 3.82
CA ARG A 157 -7.66 16.93 3.75
C ARG A 157 -7.78 17.71 5.05
N ASP A 158 -7.37 17.12 6.16
CA ASP A 158 -7.45 17.74 7.48
C ASP A 158 -6.47 18.90 7.57
N PHE A 159 -6.91 20.01 8.18
CA PHE A 159 -6.08 21.21 8.35
C PHE A 159 -4.86 20.98 9.26
N ARG A 160 -4.93 19.98 10.16
CA ARG A 160 -3.85 19.59 11.08
C ARG A 160 -3.79 18.07 11.22
N PRO A 161 -3.23 17.37 10.22
CA PRO A 161 -3.15 15.92 10.26
C PRO A 161 -2.12 15.48 11.29
N THR A 162 -2.49 14.50 12.10
CA THR A 162 -1.59 13.86 13.06
C THR A 162 -0.96 12.61 12.46
N PHE A 163 0.20 12.25 12.96
CA PHE A 163 0.92 11.05 12.56
C PHE A 163 1.74 10.48 13.71
N THR A 164 2.18 9.24 13.54
CA THR A 164 3.03 8.52 14.51
C THR A 164 4.27 7.97 13.83
N THR A 165 5.25 7.55 14.62
CA THR A 165 6.42 6.80 14.14
C THR A 165 6.01 5.56 13.35
N HIS A 166 4.93 4.88 13.75
CA HIS A 166 4.40 3.73 13.02
C HIS A 166 3.79 4.12 11.67
N SER A 167 3.12 5.27 11.58
CA SER A 167 2.59 5.78 10.31
C SER A 167 3.70 6.00 9.29
N PHE A 168 4.83 6.59 9.72
CA PHE A 168 6.02 6.77 8.90
C PHE A 168 6.59 5.44 8.40
N LEU A 169 6.87 4.52 9.32
CA LEU A 169 7.42 3.20 9.01
C LEU A 169 6.51 2.39 8.06
N LEU A 170 5.19 2.48 8.27
CA LEU A 170 4.21 1.78 7.45
C LEU A 170 4.11 2.36 6.04
N GLU A 171 4.18 3.68 5.87
CA GLU A 171 4.18 4.28 4.53
C GLU A 171 5.48 4.00 3.79
N LYS A 172 6.63 4.04 4.51
CA LYS A 172 7.93 3.84 3.89
C LYS A 172 8.21 2.39 3.51
N HIS A 173 7.91 1.45 4.40
CA HIS A 173 8.28 0.04 4.25
C HIS A 173 7.09 -0.90 4.01
N GLY A 174 5.86 -0.37 4.08
CA GLY A 174 4.65 -1.16 3.90
C GLY A 174 4.34 -2.10 5.07
N LYS A 175 3.28 -2.89 4.90
CA LYS A 175 2.79 -3.83 5.94
C LYS A 175 3.80 -4.95 6.28
N LEU A 176 4.73 -5.27 5.38
CA LEU A 176 5.73 -6.32 5.60
C LEU A 176 6.74 -5.96 6.69
N PHE A 177 6.87 -4.66 7.02
CA PHE A 177 7.73 -4.15 8.09
C PHE A 177 7.50 -4.87 9.43
N TYR A 178 6.26 -5.23 9.78
CA TYR A 178 5.95 -5.89 11.04
C TYR A 178 6.63 -7.25 11.22
N TYR A 179 7.02 -7.90 10.12
CA TYR A 179 7.70 -9.19 10.10
C TYR A 179 9.22 -9.08 9.95
N HIS A 180 9.76 -7.86 9.83
CA HIS A 180 11.18 -7.66 9.60
C HIS A 180 12.00 -7.85 10.89
N PRO A 181 13.18 -8.52 10.86
CA PRO A 181 14.00 -8.73 12.05
C PRO A 181 14.47 -7.42 12.70
N GLN A 182 14.78 -6.41 11.89
CA GLN A 182 15.24 -5.09 12.37
C GLN A 182 14.10 -4.15 12.80
N LYS A 183 12.84 -4.62 12.87
CA LYS A 183 11.69 -3.73 13.14
C LYS A 183 11.83 -2.96 14.45
N GLU A 184 12.34 -3.61 15.50
CA GLU A 184 12.44 -3.01 16.84
C GLU A 184 13.53 -1.95 16.88
N GLU A 185 14.68 -2.25 16.26
CA GLU A 185 15.80 -1.32 16.13
C GLU A 185 15.39 -0.06 15.35
N LEU A 186 14.71 -0.23 14.21
CA LEU A 186 14.21 0.89 13.41
C LEU A 186 13.13 1.68 14.13
N THR A 187 12.22 1.01 14.84
CA THR A 187 11.18 1.69 15.62
C THR A 187 11.80 2.55 16.73
N LYS A 188 12.84 2.04 17.40
CA LYS A 188 13.59 2.80 18.41
C LYS A 188 14.33 3.98 17.78
N TYR A 189 15.02 3.77 16.67
CA TYR A 189 15.72 4.83 15.94
C TYR A 189 14.77 5.97 15.56
N TYR A 190 13.67 5.67 14.87
CA TYR A 190 12.74 6.71 14.46
C TYR A 190 11.94 7.30 15.62
N ARG A 191 11.78 6.60 16.74
CA ARG A 191 11.25 7.21 17.96
C ARG A 191 12.19 8.32 18.45
N ILE A 192 13.49 8.07 18.50
CA ILE A 192 14.50 9.07 18.87
C ILE A 192 14.49 10.24 17.88
N VAL A 193 14.41 9.96 16.57
CA VAL A 193 14.33 11.02 15.55
C VAL A 193 13.10 11.90 15.76
N PHE A 194 11.93 11.30 16.00
CA PHE A 194 10.71 12.05 16.28
C PHE A 194 10.81 12.86 17.58
N GLU A 195 11.39 12.29 18.63
CA GLU A 195 11.63 13.00 19.89
C GLU A 195 12.56 14.20 19.69
N SER A 196 13.63 14.03 18.90
CA SER A 196 14.53 15.14 18.57
C SER A 196 13.80 16.27 17.83
N LEU A 197 12.90 15.95 16.89
CA LEU A 197 12.11 16.93 16.14
C LEU A 197 11.04 17.62 17.00
N VAL A 198 10.55 16.94 18.04
CA VAL A 198 9.65 17.54 19.02
C VAL A 198 10.44 18.51 19.92
N GLU A 199 11.61 18.12 20.38
CA GLU A 199 12.47 18.94 21.24
C GLU A 199 12.95 20.22 20.53
N SER A 200 13.33 20.12 19.26
CA SER A 200 13.69 21.29 18.45
C SER A 200 12.47 22.08 17.94
N GLY A 201 11.24 21.60 18.14
CA GLY A 201 10.00 22.33 17.93
C GLY A 201 9.45 22.35 16.50
N GLU A 202 10.02 21.59 15.56
CA GLU A 202 9.45 21.35 14.24
C GLU A 202 8.21 20.46 14.33
N PHE A 203 8.18 19.59 15.35
CA PHE A 203 7.03 18.77 15.70
C PHE A 203 6.42 19.21 17.03
N ASN A 204 5.12 19.00 17.18
CA ASN A 204 4.42 19.19 18.45
C ASN A 204 3.68 17.90 18.80
N ARG A 205 3.85 17.42 20.03
CA ARG A 205 3.19 16.21 20.52
C ARG A 205 1.85 16.57 21.14
N GLU A 206 0.81 15.81 20.81
CA GLU A 206 -0.49 16.00 21.43
C GLU A 206 -0.48 15.52 22.90
N PRO A 207 -1.23 16.19 23.79
CA PRO A 207 -1.28 15.82 25.20
C PRO A 207 -1.80 14.39 25.37
N ASN A 208 -1.12 13.61 26.21
CA ASN A 208 -1.47 12.21 26.54
C ASN A 208 -1.54 11.25 25.36
N SER A 209 -0.88 11.55 24.24
CA SER A 209 -0.86 10.63 23.09
C SER A 209 0.54 10.55 22.45
N SER A 210 0.74 9.50 21.65
CA SER A 210 1.93 9.36 20.79
C SER A 210 1.76 10.09 19.44
N LEU A 211 0.67 10.84 19.28
CA LEU A 211 0.36 11.58 18.07
C LEU A 211 1.21 12.84 18.02
N VAL A 212 1.75 13.09 16.84
CA VAL A 212 2.60 14.23 16.55
C VAL A 212 2.02 14.98 15.37
N ARG A 213 2.16 16.31 15.38
CA ARG A 213 1.76 17.20 14.30
C ARG A 213 2.92 18.09 13.88
N LEU A 214 2.93 18.49 12.62
CA LEU A 214 3.89 19.44 12.08
C LEU A 214 3.61 20.85 12.62
N THR A 215 4.66 21.60 12.94
CA THR A 215 4.56 23.03 13.31
C THR A 215 5.00 23.93 12.16
N PRO A 216 4.63 25.22 12.16
CA PRO A 216 5.14 26.18 11.18
C PRO A 216 6.68 26.31 11.18
N LYS A 217 7.34 26.04 12.32
CA LYS A 217 8.81 26.04 12.43
C LYS A 217 9.45 25.03 11.47
N ALA A 218 8.77 23.91 11.20
CA ALA A 218 9.24 22.92 10.23
C ALA A 218 9.47 23.51 8.84
N LEU A 219 8.63 24.44 8.39
CA LEU A 219 8.76 25.07 7.07
C LEU A 219 10.05 25.88 6.99
N ALA A 220 10.30 26.72 8.00
CA ALA A 220 11.54 27.50 8.08
C ALA A 220 12.77 26.59 8.16
N THR A 221 12.70 25.49 8.92
CA THR A 221 13.79 24.51 8.98
C THR A 221 14.06 23.85 7.63
N LEU A 222 13.01 23.49 6.87
CA LEU A 222 13.14 22.90 5.54
C LEU A 222 13.72 23.88 4.53
N GLU A 223 13.26 25.13 4.52
CA GLU A 223 13.79 26.18 3.64
C GLU A 223 15.28 26.44 3.91
N ASN A 224 15.67 26.56 5.18
CA ASN A 224 17.07 26.74 5.57
C ASN A 224 17.95 25.54 5.18
N TYR A 225 17.40 24.33 5.29
CA TYR A 225 18.09 23.11 4.89
C TYR A 225 18.31 23.06 3.37
N GLU A 226 17.27 23.33 2.58
CA GLU A 226 17.40 23.41 1.12
C GLU A 226 18.39 24.48 0.67
N GLU A 227 18.40 25.64 1.31
CA GLU A 227 19.34 26.71 0.99
C GLU A 227 20.78 26.30 1.32
N SER A 228 20.98 25.65 2.48
CA SER A 228 22.30 25.15 2.89
C SER A 228 22.83 24.09 1.94
N ASP A 229 21.97 23.16 1.50
CA ASP A 229 22.32 22.14 0.51
C ASP A 229 22.68 22.77 -0.85
N ARG A 230 21.92 23.77 -1.30
CA ARG A 230 22.23 24.52 -2.55
C ARG A 230 23.59 25.20 -2.45
N ARG A 231 23.85 25.92 -1.34
CA ARG A 231 25.15 26.57 -1.10
C ARG A 231 26.30 25.56 -1.07
N HIS A 232 26.09 24.40 -0.44
CA HIS A 232 27.10 23.34 -0.40
C HIS A 232 27.41 22.79 -1.80
N LEU A 233 26.38 22.50 -2.60
CA LEU A 233 26.56 22.02 -3.97
C LEU A 233 27.25 23.05 -4.87
N ASP A 234 26.93 24.33 -4.71
CA ASP A 234 27.60 25.40 -5.47
C ASP A 234 29.05 25.58 -5.04
N ASN A 235 29.36 25.47 -3.75
CA ASN A 235 30.74 25.46 -3.26
C ASN A 235 31.54 24.27 -3.82
N LEU A 236 30.95 23.07 -3.86
CA LEU A 236 31.59 21.89 -4.47
C LEU A 236 31.83 22.07 -5.97
N ARG A 237 30.88 22.68 -6.69
CA ARG A 237 31.04 23.02 -8.11
C ARG A 237 32.18 24.03 -8.31
N GLN A 238 32.21 25.09 -7.50
CA GLN A 238 33.27 26.10 -7.56
C GLN A 238 34.64 25.50 -7.26
N GLN A 239 34.76 24.67 -6.22
CA GLN A 239 35.99 23.95 -5.89
C GLN A 239 36.44 23.01 -7.02
N ARG A 240 35.50 22.31 -7.67
CA ARG A 240 35.80 21.47 -8.82
C ARG A 240 36.31 22.29 -10.02
N ILE A 241 35.76 23.48 -10.25
CA ILE A 241 36.22 24.40 -11.31
C ILE A 241 37.61 24.95 -10.99
N LEU A 242 37.84 25.39 -9.75
CA LEU A 242 39.11 25.97 -9.30
C LEU A 242 40.24 24.95 -9.17
N GLY A 243 39.91 23.69 -8.85
CA GLY A 243 40.84 22.58 -8.72
C GLY A 243 41.29 21.95 -10.05
N GLN A 244 40.73 22.39 -11.20
CA GLN A 244 41.27 21.97 -12.49
C GLN A 244 42.61 22.64 -12.78
N PRO A 245 43.64 21.91 -13.23
CA PRO A 245 44.91 22.51 -13.60
C PRO A 245 44.68 23.55 -14.70
N LYS A 246 45.36 24.70 -14.60
CA LYS A 246 45.21 25.86 -15.49
C LYS A 246 45.32 25.53 -16.98
N SER A 247 45.94 24.40 -17.35
CA SER A 247 46.00 23.87 -18.71
C SER A 247 44.64 23.47 -19.29
N CYS A 248 43.74 22.92 -18.47
CA CYS A 248 42.38 22.54 -18.90
C CYS A 248 41.43 23.74 -18.95
N LEU A 249 41.55 24.70 -18.02
CA LEU A 249 40.72 25.92 -18.01
C LEU A 249 40.95 26.78 -19.27
N ARG A 250 42.19 26.81 -19.77
CA ARG A 250 42.55 27.51 -21.01
C ARG A 250 41.89 26.88 -22.25
N CYS A 251 41.71 25.55 -22.27
CA CYS A 251 40.99 24.87 -23.35
C CYS A 251 39.47 25.09 -23.30
N LEU A 252 38.87 25.23 -22.11
CA LEU A 252 37.44 25.47 -21.98
C LEU A 252 37.04 26.91 -22.32
N LEU A 253 37.89 27.90 -21.98
CA LEU A 253 37.65 29.31 -22.31
C LEU A 253 37.90 29.63 -23.79
N LEU A 254 38.78 28.89 -24.49
CA LEU A 254 39.01 29.04 -25.93
C LEU A 254 37.87 28.49 -26.82
N ARG A 255 36.90 27.76 -26.26
CA ARG A 255 35.70 27.28 -27.01
C ARG A 255 34.50 28.23 -26.96
N ARG A 256 34.60 29.37 -26.25
CA ARG A 256 33.52 30.35 -26.09
C ARG A 256 33.72 31.67 -26.83
N THR A 257 34.69 31.77 -27.75
CA THR A 257 34.73 32.91 -28.67
C THR A 257 33.65 32.73 -29.74
N PRO A 258 32.70 33.68 -29.90
CA PRO A 258 31.80 33.65 -31.04
C PRO A 258 32.63 33.84 -32.31
N THR A 259 32.48 32.91 -33.24
CA THR A 259 33.01 33.00 -34.60
C THR A 259 32.72 34.40 -35.19
N PRO A 260 33.73 35.14 -35.67
CA PRO A 260 33.48 36.42 -36.32
C PRO A 260 32.73 36.18 -37.63
N ALA A 261 31.67 36.96 -37.82
CA ALA A 261 30.85 36.97 -39.01
C ALA A 261 31.70 37.16 -40.28
N ALA A 262 31.39 36.37 -41.31
CA ALA A 262 32.01 36.43 -42.62
C ALA A 262 31.75 37.79 -43.31
N PRO A 263 32.74 38.37 -44.01
CA PRO A 263 32.60 39.69 -44.63
C PRO A 263 31.73 39.66 -45.89
N ALA A 264 30.88 40.67 -45.99
CA ALA A 264 30.01 40.96 -47.12
C ALA A 264 30.80 41.15 -48.43
N ARG A 265 30.40 40.41 -49.48
CA ARG A 265 30.81 40.69 -50.86
C ARG A 265 29.84 41.69 -51.48
N SER A 266 30.36 42.87 -51.79
CA SER A 266 29.75 43.85 -52.68
C SER A 266 29.86 43.40 -54.14
N ARG A 267 28.77 43.54 -54.92
CA ARG A 267 28.81 43.67 -56.38
C ARG A 267 27.54 44.39 -56.86
N THR A 268 27.72 45.69 -57.11
CA THR A 268 27.29 46.47 -58.29
C THR A 268 26.08 45.98 -59.09
N GLY A 269 25.06 46.85 -59.24
CA GLY A 269 23.92 46.73 -60.17
C GLY A 269 24.30 46.84 -61.67
N PRO A 270 23.33 46.94 -62.61
CA PRO A 270 22.29 47.98 -62.60
C PRO A 270 20.83 47.57 -62.96
N ARG A 271 19.92 48.51 -62.61
CA ARG A 271 18.52 48.84 -63.01
C ARG A 271 18.02 48.42 -64.42
N PRO A 272 16.75 48.70 -64.82
CA PRO A 272 15.43 48.67 -64.12
C PRO A 272 14.29 48.07 -65.03
N ALA A 273 13.06 47.86 -64.52
CA ALA A 273 11.78 48.17 -65.22
C ALA A 273 10.53 47.70 -64.44
N ALA A 274 9.74 48.69 -64.00
CA ALA A 274 8.28 48.85 -64.23
C ALA A 274 7.23 47.83 -63.71
N PRO A 275 5.95 48.25 -63.56
CA PRO A 275 5.09 47.92 -62.41
C PRO A 275 3.80 47.15 -62.81
N LEU A 276 2.85 47.05 -61.85
CA LEU A 276 1.44 46.55 -61.89
C LEU A 276 1.30 45.30 -60.99
N ARG A 277 0.24 45.10 -60.18
CA ARG A 277 -1.06 45.76 -60.00
C ARG A 277 -1.62 45.24 -58.65
N ARG A 278 -2.50 46.04 -58.05
CA ARG A 278 -3.43 45.65 -56.98
C ARG A 278 -4.19 44.37 -57.33
N GLN A 279 -4.44 43.54 -56.31
CA GLN A 279 -5.77 43.15 -55.82
C GLN A 279 -5.63 42.63 -54.39
#